data_AF-A0AA41B0J2-F1
#
_entry.id   AF-A0AA41B0J2-F1
#
_cell.length_a   1.000
_cell.length_b   1.000
_cell.length_c   1.000
_cell.angle_alpha   90.00
_cell.angle_beta   90.00
_cell.angle_gamma   90.00
#
_symmetry.space_group_name_H-M   'P 1'
#
loop_
_entity.id
_entity.type
_entity.pdbx_description
1 polymer ?
#
loop_
_entity_poly.entity_id
_entity_poly.type
_entity_poly.pdbx_seq_one_letter_code
_entity_poly.pdbx_strand_id
1 'polypeptide(L)'
;MMITLDPATPEGAAIIDLATRMDNLQARTGAWPGAETTAILSDWLRRFRAGRAWVLRRWDRRCEEVTLWSDEASALASLAQHVRTHWDNVAGTDGVPHRPPADDRTAVDAYYGPEDERCDEDYTLRAYDVLRHGDTARPLSLADARACAEANCVAVFHPMQGPDDEGLPCIEIAGVLVFAYLDADTRAVRVSVHLDTADEQLLRADGTLPVEVEVEDTTVFTHPPASPAQTGWRARLGRLARRTARPGGEPRQGVDPQLRHTIIDSTRCSA
;
A
#
# COMPACT_ATOMS: atom_id res chain seq x y z
N MET A 1 15.90 -6.74 -23.37
CA MET A 1 15.45 -5.61 -22.54
C MET A 1 16.68 -4.97 -21.93
N MET A 2 17.14 -3.84 -22.46
CA MET A 2 18.22 -3.04 -21.85
C MET A 2 17.56 -1.75 -21.37
N ILE A 3 17.39 -1.64 -20.06
CA ILE A 3 17.01 -0.38 -19.44
C ILE A 3 18.22 0.54 -19.59
N THR A 4 18.12 1.59 -20.41
CA THR A 4 19.20 2.57 -20.58
C THR A 4 19.04 3.60 -19.47
N LEU A 5 19.90 3.51 -18.46
CA LEU A 5 19.87 4.39 -17.28
C LEU A 5 20.80 5.56 -17.50
N ASP A 6 20.35 6.79 -17.25
CA ASP A 6 21.19 7.99 -17.33
C ASP A 6 21.98 8.20 -16.02
N PRO A 7 23.32 7.99 -16.01
CA PRO A 7 24.14 8.16 -14.82
C PRO A 7 24.24 9.63 -14.35
N ALA A 8 23.86 10.61 -15.17
CA ALA A 8 23.89 12.02 -14.80
C ALA A 8 22.72 12.41 -13.88
N THR A 9 21.68 11.58 -13.79
CA THR A 9 20.53 11.80 -12.90
C THR A 9 20.75 11.12 -11.55
N PRO A 10 20.27 11.71 -10.44
CA PRO A 10 20.28 11.07 -9.12
C PRO A 10 19.60 9.69 -9.12
N GLU A 11 18.53 9.54 -9.90
CA GLU A 11 17.75 8.32 -10.01
C GLU A 11 18.48 7.25 -10.83
N GLY A 12 19.05 7.61 -11.98
CA GLY A 12 19.84 6.69 -12.79
C GLY A 12 21.13 6.24 -12.07
N ALA A 13 21.81 7.14 -11.36
CA ALA A 13 22.93 6.77 -10.50
C ALA A 13 22.52 5.80 -9.38
N ALA A 14 21.33 5.99 -8.78
CA ALA A 14 20.81 5.09 -7.76
C ALA A 14 20.47 3.70 -8.31
N ILE A 15 19.87 3.60 -9.49
CA ILE A 15 19.56 2.30 -10.11
C ILE A 15 20.85 1.59 -10.54
N ILE A 16 21.85 2.31 -11.04
CA ILE A 16 23.18 1.75 -11.36
C ILE A 16 23.89 1.23 -10.10
N ASP A 17 23.82 1.94 -8.98
CA ASP A 17 24.33 1.47 -7.69
C ASP A 17 23.62 0.19 -7.21
N LEU A 18 22.29 0.09 -7.38
CA LEU A 18 21.55 -1.14 -7.06
C LEU A 18 22.01 -2.32 -7.93
N ALA A 19 22.05 -2.13 -9.26
CA ALA A 19 22.48 -3.16 -10.19
C ALA A 19 23.89 -3.67 -9.82
N THR A 20 24.81 -2.75 -9.55
CA THR A 20 26.18 -3.07 -9.12
C THR A 20 26.20 -3.89 -7.83
N ARG A 21 25.35 -3.57 -6.85
CA ARG A 21 25.27 -4.34 -5.59
C ARG A 21 24.67 -5.72 -5.78
N MET A 22 23.67 -5.84 -6.65
CA MET A 22 23.04 -7.11 -6.99
C MET A 22 24.00 -8.04 -7.75
N ASP A 23 24.76 -7.51 -8.71
CA ASP A 23 25.80 -8.25 -9.43
C ASP A 23 26.91 -8.74 -8.50
N ASN A 24 27.36 -7.88 -7.58
CA ASN A 24 28.36 -8.24 -6.58
C ASN A 24 27.85 -9.31 -5.60
N LEU A 25 26.57 -9.28 -5.23
CA LEU A 25 25.95 -10.31 -4.42
C LEU A 25 25.93 -11.64 -5.18
N GLN A 26 25.44 -11.63 -6.43
CA GLN A 26 25.36 -12.81 -7.28
C GLN A 26 26.75 -13.45 -7.50
N ALA A 27 27.78 -12.64 -7.74
CA ALA A 27 29.15 -13.10 -7.91
C ALA A 27 29.73 -13.77 -6.64
N ARG A 28 29.28 -13.35 -5.45
CA ARG A 28 29.77 -13.85 -4.17
C ARG A 28 29.03 -15.10 -3.68
N THR A 29 27.71 -15.14 -3.83
CA THR A 29 26.88 -16.18 -3.21
C THR A 29 26.38 -17.23 -4.21
N GLY A 30 26.29 -16.88 -5.50
CA GLY A 30 25.72 -17.73 -6.55
C GLY A 30 24.25 -18.12 -6.33
N ALA A 31 23.63 -17.65 -5.25
CA ALA A 31 22.28 -17.99 -4.81
C ALA A 31 21.41 -16.74 -4.89
N TRP A 32 20.38 -16.82 -5.72
CA TRP A 32 19.39 -15.78 -5.94
C TRP A 32 18.00 -16.44 -5.92
N PRO A 33 16.99 -15.95 -5.18
CA PRO A 33 16.98 -14.90 -4.14
C PRO A 33 17.08 -15.40 -2.69
N GLY A 34 17.72 -14.59 -1.83
CA GLY A 34 17.92 -14.86 -0.39
C GLY A 34 17.90 -13.59 0.48
N ALA A 35 18.06 -13.72 1.80
CA ALA A 35 17.88 -12.62 2.77
C ALA A 35 18.75 -11.37 2.50
N GLU A 36 19.95 -11.56 1.94
CA GLU A 36 20.84 -10.45 1.57
C GLU A 36 20.30 -9.65 0.36
N THR A 37 19.61 -10.31 -0.58
CA THR A 37 18.91 -9.65 -1.69
C THR A 37 17.83 -8.73 -1.14
N THR A 38 17.04 -9.21 -0.18
CA THR A 38 15.98 -8.43 0.48
C THR A 38 16.54 -7.24 1.25
N ALA A 39 17.68 -7.40 1.93
CA ALA A 39 18.34 -6.32 2.66
C ALA A 39 18.87 -5.23 1.73
N ILE A 40 19.51 -5.59 0.60
CA ILE A 40 19.99 -4.64 -0.40
C ILE A 40 18.83 -3.86 -1.01
N LEU A 41 17.74 -4.54 -1.38
CA LEU A 41 16.55 -3.89 -1.94
C LEU A 41 15.89 -2.97 -0.91
N SER A 42 15.78 -3.41 0.35
CA SER A 42 15.19 -2.61 1.43
C SER A 42 15.99 -1.34 1.73
N ASP A 43 17.32 -1.45 1.82
CA ASP A 43 18.21 -0.31 2.04
C ASP A 43 18.19 0.65 0.84
N TRP A 44 18.15 0.12 -0.39
CA TRP A 44 18.02 0.94 -1.59
C TRP A 44 16.70 1.71 -1.64
N LEU A 45 15.57 1.03 -1.37
CA LEU A 45 14.24 1.64 -1.31
C LEU A 45 14.13 2.72 -0.23
N ARG A 46 14.80 2.57 0.92
CA ARG A 46 14.81 3.59 1.99
C ARG A 46 15.52 4.88 1.59
N ARG A 47 16.57 4.76 0.78
CA ARG A 47 17.33 5.92 0.28
C ARG A 47 16.64 6.60 -0.88
N PHE A 48 15.81 5.86 -1.62
CA PHE A 48 14.96 6.41 -2.65
C PHE A 48 13.86 7.26 -1.99
N ARG A 49 13.91 8.58 -2.20
CA ARG A 49 12.88 9.47 -1.65
C ARG A 49 11.57 9.20 -2.38
N ALA A 50 10.45 9.29 -1.65
CA ALA A 50 9.13 9.36 -2.26
C ALA A 50 9.18 10.44 -3.35
N GLY A 51 8.75 10.08 -4.55
CA GLY A 51 8.93 10.89 -5.74
C GLY A 51 7.91 10.51 -6.80
N ARG A 52 7.72 11.40 -7.75
CA ARG A 52 6.88 11.13 -8.92
C ARG A 52 7.76 10.48 -9.98
N ALA A 53 7.41 9.28 -10.41
CA ALA A 53 8.02 8.65 -11.58
C ALA A 53 7.10 8.82 -12.78
N TRP A 54 7.69 8.98 -13.96
CA TRP A 54 6.96 9.02 -15.22
C TRP A 54 7.11 7.68 -15.92
N VAL A 55 5.99 7.01 -16.16
CA VAL A 55 5.92 5.75 -16.89
C VAL A 55 5.63 6.07 -18.34
N LEU A 56 6.58 5.74 -19.22
CA LEU A 56 6.41 5.76 -20.66
C LEU A 56 6.17 4.33 -21.14
N ARG A 57 4.97 4.07 -21.62
CA ARG A 57 4.59 2.81 -22.27
C ARG A 57 4.48 3.07 -23.77
N ARG A 58 5.21 2.34 -24.59
CA ARG A 58 5.11 2.36 -26.05
C ARG A 58 4.80 0.96 -26.55
N TRP A 59 3.93 0.85 -27.53
CA TRP A 59 3.64 -0.44 -28.14
C TRP A 59 3.55 -0.32 -29.66
N ASP A 60 3.93 -1.40 -30.32
CA ASP A 60 3.68 -1.63 -31.74
C ASP A 60 3.05 -3.02 -31.96
N ARG A 61 2.85 -3.42 -33.22
CA ARG A 61 2.35 -4.77 -33.59
C ARG A 61 3.16 -5.96 -33.06
N ARG A 62 4.40 -5.74 -32.63
CA ARG A 62 5.40 -6.79 -32.35
C ARG A 62 5.90 -6.77 -30.91
N CYS A 63 5.84 -5.63 -30.23
CA CYS A 63 6.44 -5.45 -28.92
C CYS A 63 5.72 -4.38 -28.10
N GLU A 64 5.74 -4.57 -26.79
CA GLU A 64 5.38 -3.56 -25.81
C GLU A 64 6.64 -3.26 -24.97
N GLU A 65 6.95 -1.97 -24.83
CA GLU A 65 8.08 -1.49 -24.04
C GLU A 65 7.59 -0.52 -22.97
N VAL A 66 8.02 -0.74 -21.73
CA VAL A 66 7.72 0.10 -20.58
C VAL A 66 9.03 0.62 -20.01
N THR A 67 9.15 1.93 -19.91
CA THR A 67 10.32 2.62 -19.34
C THR A 67 9.91 3.57 -18.23
N LEU A 68 10.82 3.79 -17.27
CA LEU A 68 10.60 4.61 -16.08
C LEU A 68 11.56 5.80 -16.08
N TRP A 69 11.04 6.97 -15.74
CA TRP A 69 11.75 8.23 -15.78
C TRP A 69 11.52 9.04 -14.50
N SER A 70 12.51 9.84 -14.11
CA SER A 70 12.42 10.71 -12.93
C SER A 70 11.59 11.99 -13.18
N ASP A 71 11.46 12.41 -14.44
CA ASP A 71 10.68 13.58 -14.84
C ASP A 71 10.07 13.43 -16.25
N GLU A 72 9.06 14.26 -16.54
CA GLU A 72 8.33 14.23 -17.82
C GLU A 72 9.23 14.60 -19.01
N ALA A 73 10.13 15.56 -18.82
CA ALA A 73 10.95 16.09 -19.90
C ALA A 73 11.95 15.04 -20.38
N SER A 74 12.55 14.29 -19.47
CA SER A 74 13.44 13.16 -19.78
C SER A 74 12.69 12.04 -20.51
N ALA A 75 11.49 11.68 -20.05
CA ALA A 75 10.65 10.70 -20.72
C ALA A 75 10.26 11.12 -22.15
N LEU A 76 9.87 12.39 -22.30
CA LEU A 76 9.50 12.97 -23.58
C LEU A 76 10.70 13.08 -24.53
N ALA A 77 11.88 13.46 -24.02
CA ALA A 77 13.10 13.54 -24.81
C ALA A 77 13.52 12.17 -25.36
N SER A 78 13.40 11.11 -24.55
CA SER A 78 13.65 9.74 -25.01
C SER A 78 12.64 9.30 -26.07
N LEU A 79 11.35 9.62 -25.89
CA LEU A 79 10.32 9.33 -26.89
C LEU A 79 10.60 10.08 -28.20
N ALA A 80 10.96 11.36 -28.11
CA ALA A 80 11.29 12.19 -29.26
C ALA A 80 12.55 11.67 -29.98
N GLN A 81 13.55 11.16 -29.27
CA GLN A 81 14.71 10.52 -29.88
C GLN A 81 14.31 9.27 -30.69
N HIS A 82 13.42 8.44 -30.17
CA HIS A 82 12.88 7.30 -30.92
C HIS A 82 12.16 7.76 -32.18
N VAL A 83 11.25 8.72 -32.04
CA VAL A 83 10.50 9.31 -33.16
C VAL A 83 11.44 9.83 -34.25
N ARG A 84 12.49 10.57 -33.88
CA ARG A 84 13.47 11.09 -34.84
C ARG A 84 14.26 9.99 -35.54
N THR A 85 14.53 8.90 -34.85
CA THR A 85 15.21 7.73 -35.41
C THR A 85 14.34 7.03 -36.46
N HIS A 86 13.02 7.10 -36.31
CA HIS A 86 12.04 6.45 -37.19
C HIS A 86 11.30 7.44 -38.10
N TRP A 87 11.77 8.69 -38.19
CA TRP A 87 11.05 9.77 -38.89
C TRP A 87 10.76 9.47 -40.36
N ASP A 88 11.63 8.71 -41.01
CA ASP A 88 11.47 8.30 -42.41
C ASP A 88 10.17 7.51 -42.66
N ASN A 89 9.54 6.95 -41.62
CA ASN A 89 8.25 6.25 -41.71
C ASN A 89 7.07 7.20 -42.01
N VAL A 90 7.18 8.47 -41.62
CA VAL A 90 6.11 9.49 -41.71
C VAL A 90 6.56 10.74 -42.48
N ALA A 91 7.81 10.83 -42.90
CA ALA A 91 8.35 12.02 -43.52
C ALA A 91 7.62 12.36 -44.84
N GLY A 92 6.99 13.53 -44.89
CA GLY A 92 6.29 14.02 -46.09
C GLY A 92 4.89 13.45 -46.30
N THR A 93 4.34 12.70 -45.34
CA THR A 93 2.91 12.37 -45.30
C THR A 93 2.12 13.53 -44.70
N ASP A 94 0.86 13.72 -45.11
CA ASP A 94 -0.14 14.67 -44.59
C ASP A 94 0.33 15.67 -43.51
N GLY A 95 0.89 16.81 -43.94
CA GLY A 95 1.29 17.89 -43.04
C GLY A 95 2.55 17.66 -42.20
N VAL A 96 3.16 16.47 -42.28
CA VAL A 96 4.40 16.10 -41.58
C VAL A 96 5.62 16.58 -42.37
N PRO A 97 6.52 17.37 -41.75
CA PRO A 97 7.69 17.89 -42.44
C PRO A 97 8.67 16.76 -42.83
N HIS A 98 9.40 16.95 -43.93
CA HIS A 98 10.43 15.99 -44.37
C HIS A 98 11.61 15.84 -43.39
N ARG A 99 11.74 16.72 -42.41
CA ARG A 99 12.73 16.63 -41.34
C ARG A 99 12.04 16.78 -40.00
N PRO A 100 12.47 16.02 -38.96
CA PRO A 100 11.85 16.12 -37.66
C PRO A 100 12.08 17.50 -37.03
N PRO A 101 11.07 18.04 -36.33
CA PRO A 101 11.23 19.21 -35.47
C PRO A 101 12.30 19.01 -34.38
N ALA A 102 12.97 20.10 -34.01
CA ALA A 102 13.96 20.11 -32.93
C ALA A 102 13.30 20.10 -31.54
N ASP A 103 12.08 20.61 -31.42
CA ASP A 103 11.29 20.53 -30.19
C ASP A 103 10.72 19.12 -30.01
N ASP A 104 10.85 18.58 -28.79
CA ASP A 104 10.49 17.19 -28.50
C ASP A 104 8.98 16.94 -28.58
N ARG A 105 8.17 17.86 -28.03
CA ARG A 105 6.71 17.74 -28.07
C ARG A 105 6.20 17.81 -29.50
N THR A 106 6.68 18.79 -30.26
CA THR A 106 6.28 19.00 -31.65
C THR A 106 6.67 17.81 -32.55
N ALA A 107 7.82 17.19 -32.30
CA ALA A 107 8.22 16.00 -33.04
C ALA A 107 7.32 14.79 -32.73
N VAL A 108 7.00 14.56 -31.45
CA VAL A 108 6.12 13.46 -31.01
C VAL A 108 4.70 13.64 -31.56
N ASP A 109 4.13 14.84 -31.42
CA ASP A 109 2.77 15.14 -31.89
C ASP A 109 2.63 14.96 -33.40
N ALA A 110 3.65 15.35 -34.18
CA ALA A 110 3.66 15.20 -35.63
C ALA A 110 3.89 13.74 -36.10
N TYR A 111 4.56 12.90 -35.31
CA TYR A 111 4.81 11.50 -35.67
C TYR A 111 3.62 10.59 -35.40
N TYR A 112 3.01 10.72 -34.22
CA TYR A 112 1.85 9.91 -33.85
C TYR A 112 0.54 10.48 -34.42
N GLY A 113 0.48 11.77 -34.69
CA GLY A 113 -0.71 12.42 -35.22
C GLY A 113 -1.89 12.45 -34.24
N PRO A 114 -3.06 12.94 -34.68
CA PRO A 114 -4.27 12.92 -33.87
C PRO A 114 -4.72 11.48 -33.58
N GLU A 115 -5.38 11.28 -32.42
CA GLU A 115 -5.80 9.95 -31.93
C GLU A 115 -6.58 9.10 -32.96
N ASP A 116 -7.37 9.76 -33.82
CA ASP A 116 -8.23 9.11 -34.81
C ASP A 116 -7.47 8.56 -36.05
N GLU A 117 -6.20 8.93 -36.22
CA GLU A 117 -5.36 8.55 -37.38
C GLU A 117 -4.13 7.72 -36.99
N ARG A 118 -4.03 7.30 -35.73
CA ARG A 118 -2.87 6.56 -35.22
C ARG A 118 -2.67 5.22 -35.92
N CYS A 119 -1.44 4.98 -36.36
CA CYS A 119 -0.96 3.70 -36.88
C CYS A 119 -0.96 2.61 -35.79
N ASP A 120 -0.44 1.43 -36.12
CA ASP A 120 -0.32 0.33 -35.15
C ASP A 120 0.75 0.55 -34.05
N GLU A 121 1.35 1.73 -33.99
CA GLU A 121 2.30 2.16 -32.97
C GLU A 121 1.69 3.33 -32.17
N ASP A 122 1.72 3.25 -30.85
CA ASP A 122 1.20 4.30 -29.96
C ASP A 122 1.92 4.31 -28.60
N TYR A 123 1.64 5.31 -27.77
CA TYR A 123 2.26 5.49 -26.46
C TYR A 123 1.30 6.05 -25.40
N THR A 124 1.64 5.80 -24.13
CA THR A 124 1.13 6.55 -22.99
C THR A 124 2.28 7.05 -22.13
N LEU A 125 2.17 8.30 -21.68
CA LEU A 125 3.09 8.91 -20.73
C LEU A 125 2.29 9.40 -19.52
N ARG A 126 2.52 8.82 -18.35
CA ARG A 126 1.76 9.14 -17.14
C ARG A 126 2.67 9.26 -15.93
N ALA A 127 2.35 10.23 -15.07
CA ALA A 127 2.93 10.32 -13.75
C ALA A 127 2.32 9.27 -12.81
N TYR A 128 3.18 8.59 -12.07
CA TYR A 128 2.84 7.71 -10.95
C TYR A 128 3.57 8.21 -9.72
N ASP A 129 2.83 8.39 -8.63
CA ASP A 129 3.46 8.70 -7.35
C ASP A 129 4.09 7.40 -6.81
N VAL A 130 5.42 7.38 -6.77
CA VAL A 130 6.17 6.30 -6.12
C VAL A 130 6.09 6.56 -4.63
N LEU A 131 5.08 5.94 -4.02
CA LEU A 131 4.91 5.92 -2.59
C LEU A 131 6.18 5.36 -1.96
N ARG A 132 6.65 6.06 -0.92
CA ARG A 132 7.75 5.60 -0.08
C ARG A 132 7.39 4.19 0.40
N HIS A 133 8.17 3.20 0.02
CA HIS A 133 8.15 1.96 0.78
C HIS A 133 8.60 2.33 2.18
N GLY A 134 7.74 2.06 3.17
CA GLY A 134 7.78 2.61 4.52
C GLY A 134 9.21 2.78 5.03
N ASP A 135 9.58 4.03 5.31
CA ASP A 135 10.72 4.34 6.17
C ASP A 135 10.62 3.39 7.36
N THR A 136 11.69 2.67 7.71
CA THR A 136 11.66 1.81 8.90
C THR A 136 11.06 2.59 10.03
N ALA A 137 9.89 2.14 10.43
CA ALA A 137 8.98 2.87 11.28
C ALA A 137 9.77 3.35 12.49
N ARG A 138 9.87 4.66 12.60
CA ARG A 138 9.88 5.22 13.93
C ARG A 138 8.62 4.64 14.60
N PRO A 139 8.75 4.01 15.77
CA PRO A 139 7.63 3.36 16.45
C PRO A 139 6.37 4.24 16.38
N LEU A 140 5.35 3.83 15.62
CA LEU A 140 4.15 4.63 15.44
C LEU A 140 3.30 4.51 16.71
N SER A 141 3.08 5.63 17.38
CA SER A 141 2.29 5.68 18.61
C SER A 141 1.09 6.59 18.41
N LEU A 142 -0.11 6.09 18.73
CA LEU A 142 -1.34 6.89 18.74
C LEU A 142 -1.32 8.02 19.78
N ALA A 143 -0.37 8.00 20.72
CA ALA A 143 -0.15 9.10 21.66
C ALA A 143 0.74 10.22 21.09
N ASP A 144 1.45 9.98 19.98
CA ASP A 144 2.28 10.97 19.29
C ASP A 144 1.49 11.60 18.14
N ALA A 145 0.89 12.76 18.41
CA ALA A 145 0.08 13.49 17.43
C ALA A 145 0.87 13.82 16.15
N ARG A 146 2.18 14.03 16.23
CA ARG A 146 3.01 14.31 15.04
C ARG A 146 3.19 13.05 14.20
N ALA A 147 3.47 11.91 14.84
CA ALA A 147 3.59 10.64 14.13
C ALA A 147 2.26 10.25 13.46
N CYS A 148 1.12 10.48 14.13
CA CYS A 148 -0.20 10.30 13.52
C CYS A 148 -0.41 11.21 12.30
N ALA A 149 -0.06 12.50 12.40
CA ALA A 149 -0.18 13.42 11.27
C ALA A 149 0.72 13.00 10.09
N GLU A 150 1.96 12.60 10.36
CA GLU A 150 2.89 12.11 9.33
C GLU A 150 2.35 10.82 8.65
N ALA A 151 1.77 9.89 9.42
CA ALA A 151 1.12 8.69 8.89
C ALA A 151 -0.12 9.03 8.02
N ASN A 152 -0.94 10.00 8.44
CA ASN A 152 -2.10 10.45 7.67
C ASN A 152 -1.69 11.14 6.36
N CYS A 153 -0.58 11.89 6.36
CA CYS A 153 -0.08 12.55 5.14
C CYS A 153 0.38 11.57 4.05
N VAL A 154 0.66 10.32 4.40
CA VAL A 154 1.09 9.28 3.44
C VAL A 154 0.00 8.23 3.19
N ALA A 155 -1.24 8.52 3.61
CA ALA A 155 -2.39 7.65 3.35
C ALA A 155 -2.56 7.38 1.84
N VAL A 156 -2.88 6.15 1.50
CA VAL A 156 -3.06 5.70 0.12
C VAL A 156 -4.52 5.38 -0.11
N PHE A 157 -5.09 5.85 -1.22
CA PHE A 157 -6.40 5.41 -1.66
C PHE A 157 -6.26 4.39 -2.78
N HIS A 158 -6.85 3.22 -2.58
CA HIS A 158 -6.93 2.12 -3.53
C HIS A 158 -8.34 2.10 -4.12
N PRO A 159 -8.58 2.76 -5.27
CA PRO A 159 -9.89 2.77 -5.89
C PRO A 159 -10.23 1.41 -6.53
N MET A 160 -11.51 1.07 -6.49
CA MET A 160 -12.06 -0.03 -7.27
C MET A 160 -11.98 0.31 -8.76
N GLN A 161 -11.42 -0.59 -9.59
CA GLN A 161 -11.18 -0.31 -11.01
C GLN A 161 -12.39 -0.55 -11.90
N GLY A 162 -13.38 -1.30 -11.41
CA GLY A 162 -14.62 -1.59 -12.12
C GLY A 162 -15.58 -2.42 -11.28
N PRO A 163 -16.82 -2.61 -11.74
CA PRO A 163 -17.83 -3.39 -11.01
C PRO A 163 -17.48 -4.88 -10.91
N ASP A 164 -16.61 -5.37 -11.79
CA ASP A 164 -16.15 -6.76 -11.83
C ASP A 164 -14.83 -6.99 -11.08
N ASP A 165 -14.31 -5.96 -10.42
CA ASP A 165 -13.10 -6.06 -9.59
C ASP A 165 -13.41 -6.87 -8.32
N GLU A 166 -12.56 -7.84 -7.99
CA GLU A 166 -12.70 -8.60 -6.74
C GLU A 166 -12.31 -7.75 -5.52
N GLY A 167 -11.60 -6.64 -5.72
CA GLY A 167 -11.19 -5.70 -4.69
C GLY A 167 -12.25 -4.64 -4.36
N LEU A 168 -12.50 -4.41 -3.07
CA LEU A 168 -13.27 -3.26 -2.60
C LEU A 168 -12.38 -2.01 -2.50
N PRO A 169 -12.93 -0.80 -2.70
CA PRO A 169 -12.15 0.41 -2.52
C PRO A 169 -11.72 0.56 -1.06
N CYS A 170 -10.48 0.96 -0.81
CA CYS A 170 -9.98 1.19 0.54
C CYS A 170 -9.02 2.35 0.66
N ILE A 171 -8.92 2.85 1.88
CA ILE A 171 -7.87 3.77 2.31
C ILE A 171 -6.90 2.97 3.18
N GLU A 172 -5.61 3.08 2.91
CA GLU A 172 -4.53 2.50 3.71
C GLU A 172 -3.82 3.61 4.50
N ILE A 173 -3.74 3.44 5.82
CA ILE A 173 -3.00 4.34 6.71
C ILE A 173 -2.12 3.52 7.64
N ALA A 174 -0.80 3.67 7.54
CA ALA A 174 0.16 2.88 8.32
C ALA A 174 -0.11 1.36 8.28
N GLY A 175 -0.47 0.87 7.09
CA GLY A 175 -0.80 -0.53 6.84
C GLY A 175 -2.18 -0.98 7.32
N VAL A 176 -2.97 -0.11 7.98
CA VAL A 176 -4.38 -0.37 8.29
C VAL A 176 -5.22 -0.10 7.05
N LEU A 177 -5.90 -1.14 6.55
CA LEU A 177 -6.76 -1.04 5.38
C LEU A 177 -8.21 -0.84 5.82
N VAL A 178 -8.80 0.30 5.48
CA VAL A 178 -10.19 0.65 5.78
C VAL A 178 -11.01 0.65 4.49
N PHE A 179 -11.94 -0.28 4.38
CA PHE A 179 -12.88 -0.38 3.28
C PHE A 179 -14.19 0.28 3.70
N ALA A 180 -14.67 1.24 2.92
CA ALA A 180 -15.97 1.88 3.12
C ALA A 180 -16.77 1.77 1.82
N TYR A 181 -17.86 1.01 1.84
CA TYR A 181 -18.59 0.66 0.61
C TYR A 181 -20.08 0.47 0.87
N LEU A 182 -20.87 0.54 -0.20
CA LEU A 182 -22.30 0.25 -0.16
C LEU A 182 -22.51 -1.25 -0.27
N ASP A 183 -23.11 -1.85 0.75
CA ASP A 183 -23.42 -3.28 0.78
C ASP A 183 -24.91 -3.47 0.44
N ALA A 184 -25.17 -4.07 -0.73
CA ALA A 184 -26.51 -4.28 -1.24
C ALA A 184 -27.31 -5.32 -0.43
N ASP A 185 -26.62 -6.30 0.18
CA ASP A 185 -27.25 -7.36 0.96
C ASP A 185 -27.75 -6.82 2.29
N THR A 186 -26.93 -6.01 2.96
CA THR A 186 -27.29 -5.38 4.23
C THR A 186 -28.00 -4.04 4.09
N ARG A 187 -28.05 -3.48 2.87
CA ARG A 187 -28.62 -2.17 2.53
C ARG A 187 -28.07 -1.04 3.40
N ALA A 188 -26.77 -1.10 3.67
CA ALA A 188 -26.09 -0.16 4.55
C ALA A 188 -24.72 0.24 3.97
N VAL A 189 -24.20 1.37 4.45
CA VAL A 189 -22.76 1.65 4.32
C VAL A 189 -22.04 0.70 5.26
N ARG A 190 -21.14 -0.10 4.72
CA ARG A 190 -20.32 -1.04 5.49
C ARG A 190 -18.90 -0.52 5.58
N VAL A 191 -18.36 -0.57 6.79
CA VAL A 191 -16.95 -0.30 7.06
C VAL A 191 -16.30 -1.59 7.56
N SER A 192 -15.27 -2.06 6.87
CA SER A 192 -14.41 -3.15 7.34
C SER A 192 -12.97 -2.68 7.48
N VAL A 193 -12.31 -3.14 8.53
CA VAL A 193 -10.92 -2.78 8.85
C VAL A 193 -10.09 -4.06 8.84
N HIS A 194 -9.10 -4.11 7.95
CA HIS A 194 -8.16 -5.23 7.83
C HIS A 194 -6.80 -4.81 8.36
N LEU A 195 -6.17 -5.70 9.13
CA LEU A 195 -4.98 -5.41 9.92
C LEU A 195 -3.76 -6.26 9.49
N ASP A 196 -3.86 -6.98 8.38
CA ASP A 196 -2.84 -7.94 7.92
C ASP A 196 -1.48 -7.28 7.66
N THR A 197 -1.49 -5.98 7.33
CA THR A 197 -0.30 -5.18 7.05
C THR A 197 -0.10 -4.04 8.06
N ALA A 198 -0.92 -3.96 9.09
CA ALA A 198 -0.88 -2.87 10.06
C ALA A 198 0.43 -2.88 10.86
N ASP A 199 0.94 -1.68 11.20
CA ASP A 199 2.06 -1.56 12.13
C ASP A 199 1.70 -2.21 13.49
N GLU A 200 2.50 -3.18 13.93
CA GLU A 200 2.25 -3.95 15.15
C GLU A 200 2.10 -3.08 16.40
N GLN A 201 2.65 -1.86 16.41
CA GLN A 201 2.57 -0.95 17.54
C GLN A 201 1.23 -0.22 17.65
N LEU A 202 0.46 -0.19 16.56
CA LEU A 202 -0.94 0.25 16.59
C LEU A 202 -1.85 -0.82 17.20
N LEU A 203 -1.44 -2.08 17.13
CA LEU A 203 -2.21 -3.20 17.64
C LEU A 203 -2.08 -3.31 19.16
N ARG A 204 -3.19 -3.68 19.78
CA ARG A 204 -3.20 -4.07 21.19
C ARG A 204 -2.66 -5.48 21.35
N ALA A 205 -2.43 -5.86 22.60
CA ALA A 205 -2.01 -7.22 22.96
C ALA A 205 -3.00 -8.33 22.52
N ASP A 206 -4.27 -7.98 22.28
CA ASP A 206 -5.30 -8.90 21.76
C ASP A 206 -5.39 -8.89 20.22
N GLY A 207 -4.50 -8.17 19.53
CA GLY A 207 -4.49 -8.03 18.08
C GLY A 207 -5.52 -7.03 17.53
N THR A 208 -6.24 -6.30 18.39
CA THR A 208 -7.23 -5.32 17.95
C THR A 208 -6.66 -3.91 17.83
N LEU A 209 -7.26 -3.10 16.97
CA LEU A 209 -6.95 -1.69 16.80
C LEU A 209 -7.91 -0.82 17.63
N PRO A 210 -7.46 0.24 18.33
CA PRO A 210 -8.35 1.29 18.82
C PRO A 210 -9.05 1.98 17.65
N VAL A 211 -10.38 2.03 17.67
CA VAL A 211 -11.19 2.61 16.60
C VAL A 211 -12.24 3.54 17.19
N GLU A 212 -12.40 4.70 16.57
CA GLU A 212 -13.48 5.64 16.82
C GLU A 212 -14.19 5.93 15.51
N VAL A 213 -15.52 5.94 15.54
CA VAL A 213 -16.37 6.24 14.38
C VAL A 213 -17.28 7.40 14.73
N GLU A 214 -17.19 8.46 13.95
CA GLU A 214 -18.01 9.66 14.08
C GLU A 214 -18.88 9.86 12.84
N VAL A 215 -20.11 10.31 13.06
CA VAL A 215 -21.07 10.70 12.01
C VAL A 215 -21.57 12.09 12.36
N GLU A 216 -21.29 13.08 11.50
CA GLU A 216 -21.68 14.48 11.69
C GLU A 216 -21.39 14.98 13.12
N ASP A 217 -20.14 14.80 13.56
CA ASP A 217 -19.63 15.20 14.90
C ASP A 217 -20.19 14.40 16.08
N THR A 218 -20.93 13.32 15.82
CA THR A 218 -21.42 12.41 16.86
C THR A 218 -20.62 11.10 16.84
N THR A 219 -19.90 10.81 17.92
CA THR A 219 -19.25 9.51 18.10
C THR A 219 -20.31 8.42 18.26
N VAL A 220 -20.47 7.59 17.22
CA VAL A 220 -21.43 6.46 17.21
C VAL A 220 -20.80 5.16 17.71
N PHE A 221 -19.47 5.06 17.66
CA PHE A 221 -18.72 3.94 18.20
C PHE A 221 -17.36 4.41 18.69
N THR A 222 -16.94 3.97 19.87
CA THR A 222 -15.58 4.17 20.36
C THR A 222 -15.08 2.89 21.03
N HIS A 223 -13.88 2.49 20.66
CA HIS A 223 -13.12 1.43 21.28
C HIS A 223 -11.77 2.05 21.71
N PRO A 224 -11.72 2.75 22.85
CA PRO A 224 -10.57 3.56 23.24
C PRO A 224 -9.36 2.67 23.58
N PRO A 225 -8.12 3.16 23.40
CA PRO A 225 -6.92 2.41 23.76
C PRO A 225 -7.00 1.93 25.20
N ALA A 226 -6.52 0.72 25.47
CA ALA A 226 -6.48 0.19 26.83
C ALA A 226 -5.73 1.18 27.72
N SER A 227 -6.36 1.66 28.80
CA SER A 227 -5.70 2.53 29.76
C SER A 227 -4.40 1.87 30.20
N PRO A 228 -3.26 2.60 30.25
CA PRO A 228 -2.04 2.01 30.78
C PRO A 228 -2.37 1.55 32.19
N ALA A 229 -2.36 0.23 32.40
CA ALA A 229 -2.49 -0.33 33.72
C ALA A 229 -1.49 0.41 34.60
N GLN A 230 -1.92 0.96 35.74
CA GLN A 230 -1.01 1.57 36.69
C GLN A 230 0.02 0.51 37.13
N THR A 231 1.10 0.37 36.37
CA THR A 231 2.29 -0.41 36.69
C THR A 231 3.17 0.41 37.63
N GLY A 232 2.53 1.01 38.62
CA GLY A 232 3.18 1.61 39.77
C GLY A 232 3.09 0.64 40.94
N TRP A 233 4.15 0.57 41.72
CA TRP A 233 4.26 -0.10 43.03
C TRP A 233 3.00 -0.05 43.94
N ARG A 234 2.09 0.90 43.72
CA ARG A 234 0.74 0.97 44.33
C ARG A 234 -0.13 -0.28 44.09
N ALA A 235 0.00 -0.96 42.95
CA ALA A 235 -0.68 -2.23 42.67
C ALA A 235 -0.10 -3.44 43.44
N ARG A 236 1.12 -3.32 43.99
CA ARG A 236 1.72 -4.33 44.89
C ARG A 236 1.28 -4.14 46.34
N LEU A 237 1.04 -2.91 46.80
CA LEU A 237 0.54 -2.66 48.16
C LEU A 237 -0.93 -3.07 48.35
N GLY A 238 -1.77 -2.90 47.33
CA GLY A 238 -3.17 -3.35 47.37
C GLY A 238 -3.36 -4.88 47.44
N ARG A 239 -2.32 -5.66 47.10
CA ARG A 239 -2.31 -7.13 47.22
C ARG A 239 -1.77 -7.66 48.55
N LEU A 240 -1.06 -6.83 49.32
CA LEU A 240 -0.60 -7.18 50.67
C LEU A 240 -1.65 -6.88 51.75
N ALA A 241 -2.46 -5.83 51.58
CA ALA A 241 -3.54 -5.50 52.53
C ALA A 241 -4.72 -6.49 52.49
N ARG A 242 -4.86 -7.30 51.43
CA ARG A 242 -5.91 -8.33 51.32
C ARG A 242 -5.51 -9.72 51.83
N ARG A 243 -4.26 -9.91 52.28
CA ARG A 243 -3.76 -11.20 52.78
C ARG A 243 -3.78 -11.37 54.30
N THR A 244 -4.22 -10.38 55.07
CA THR A 244 -4.27 -10.43 56.54
C THR A 244 -5.67 -10.46 57.16
N ALA A 245 -6.74 -10.52 56.37
CA ALA A 245 -8.09 -10.74 56.89
C ALA A 245 -8.55 -12.18 56.64
N ARG A 246 -8.27 -13.08 57.59
CA ARG A 246 -8.89 -14.40 57.72
C ARG A 246 -9.83 -14.38 58.93
N PRO A 247 -11.11 -14.71 58.73
CA PRO A 247 -11.79 -15.67 59.61
C PRO A 247 -12.45 -16.74 58.70
N GLY A 248 -12.41 -18.05 58.95
CA GLY A 248 -12.50 -18.72 60.23
C GLY A 248 -13.96 -19.07 60.52
N GLY A 249 -14.45 -20.20 59.99
CA GLY A 249 -15.66 -20.87 60.47
C GLY A 249 -16.73 -21.21 59.42
N GLU A 250 -16.75 -22.47 58.97
CA GLU A 250 -17.99 -23.22 58.65
C GLU A 250 -18.56 -23.80 59.98
N PRO A 251 -19.84 -24.25 60.13
CA PRO A 251 -20.51 -25.16 59.16
C PRO A 251 -22.08 -25.21 59.09
N ARG A 252 -22.57 -25.90 58.03
CA ARG A 252 -23.82 -26.72 57.88
C ARG A 252 -25.19 -25.96 57.88
N GLN A 253 -26.24 -26.33 57.13
CA GLN A 253 -26.78 -27.66 56.82
C GLN A 253 -27.94 -27.61 55.78
N GLY A 254 -28.02 -28.62 54.89
CA GLY A 254 -29.26 -29.24 54.33
C GLY A 254 -30.08 -28.45 53.29
N VAL A 255 -30.84 -29.02 52.34
CA VAL A 255 -31.22 -30.38 51.92
C VAL A 255 -31.69 -30.24 50.45
N ASP A 256 -31.32 -31.18 49.59
CA ASP A 256 -31.95 -31.44 48.28
C ASP A 256 -33.00 -32.56 48.48
N PRO A 257 -34.17 -32.53 47.80
CA PRO A 257 -34.31 -33.53 46.74
C PRO A 257 -35.20 -33.15 45.52
N GLN A 258 -34.71 -33.59 44.36
CA GLN A 258 -35.37 -34.47 43.38
C GLN A 258 -36.10 -33.92 42.13
N LEU A 259 -35.55 -34.39 40.99
CA LEU A 259 -36.20 -35.10 39.87
C LEU A 259 -37.02 -34.31 38.82
N ARG A 260 -36.57 -34.32 37.55
CA ARG A 260 -36.93 -35.33 36.51
C ARG A 260 -36.34 -34.98 35.14
N HIS A 261 -35.90 -36.01 34.42
CA HIS A 261 -35.49 -36.04 33.01
C HIS A 261 -36.62 -35.62 32.05
N THR A 262 -36.29 -35.17 30.83
CA THR A 262 -36.70 -35.79 29.55
C THR A 262 -35.91 -35.19 28.38
N ILE A 263 -35.30 -36.07 27.58
CA ILE A 263 -34.79 -35.89 26.21
C ILE A 263 -35.93 -36.29 25.26
N ILE A 264 -36.27 -35.49 24.23
CA ILE A 264 -36.73 -35.99 22.92
C ILE A 264 -36.25 -35.06 21.79
N ASP A 265 -35.75 -35.71 20.76
CA ASP A 265 -35.16 -35.27 19.50
C ASP A 265 -36.22 -35.11 18.38
N SER A 266 -35.79 -34.59 17.22
CA SER A 266 -36.40 -34.67 15.88
C SER A 266 -37.45 -33.63 15.48
N THR A 267 -37.17 -32.77 14.49
CA THR A 267 -37.48 -33.04 13.06
C THR A 267 -37.05 -31.90 12.12
N ARG A 268 -36.47 -32.32 10.98
CA ARG A 268 -36.30 -31.55 9.73
C ARG A 268 -37.66 -31.11 9.16
N CYS A 269 -37.68 -29.99 8.43
CA CYS A 269 -38.34 -29.95 7.13
C CYS A 269 -37.75 -28.82 6.26
N SER A 270 -37.43 -29.19 5.03
CA SER A 270 -37.01 -28.36 3.90
C SER A 270 -38.22 -27.70 3.23
N ALA A 271 -38.01 -26.49 2.70
CA ALA A 271 -38.58 -26.01 1.44
C ALA A 271 -37.66 -24.89 0.93
#